data_AF-A0A1L8DEW4-F1
#
_entry.id   AF-A0A1L8DEW4-F1
#
_cell.length_a   1.000
_cell.length_b   1.000
_cell.length_c   1.000
_cell.angle_alpha   90.00
_cell.angle_beta   90.00
_cell.angle_gamma   90.00
#
_symmetry.space_group_name_H-M   'P 1'
#
loop_
_entity.id
_entity.type
_entity.pdbx_description
1 polymer ?
#
loop_
_entity_poly.entity_id
_entity_poly.type
_entity_poly.pdbx_seq_one_letter_code
_entity_poly.pdbx_strand_id
1 'polypeptide(L)'
;MSFLPKITNWSAAIAIALVFVGCCSNVVFLELLVKYDPGSGNLITFAQFAFIAIEGFIFTHRLGKEPPRIGFKDYTILVAMFFTVSVCNNYAFDFNIPMPLHMIFRAGSLIANMIMGILILKKKYEFSKYFSVLLITFGIIICTIVSGSDVKESKSAAKVVVEEADPATVFFWWTLGITLLTVALFLSARMGIYQEVLYKRYGKYPREALYYTHLLPLPGFLLLTGNIWEHWKICAASPPVNVPILGLGVPIVLLYLLGNVLTQYVCISSVYVLTTECSSLTVTLVVTLRKFVSLLFSIVYFQNPFTIYHWIGTICVFYGTIVFTEVIPSIKRSLAGRQKEGKKVD
;
A
#
# COMPACT_ATOMS: atom_id res chain seq x y z
N MET A 1 -19.30 1.13 35.04
CA MET A 1 -19.08 0.00 34.12
C MET A 1 -18.79 0.58 32.72
N SER A 2 -17.53 0.48 32.30
CA SER A 2 -16.92 0.75 30.97
C SER A 2 -17.48 1.86 30.04
N PHE A 3 -16.87 3.05 30.07
CA PHE A 3 -16.96 4.06 29.00
C PHE A 3 -15.61 4.74 28.72
N LEU A 4 -14.53 3.94 28.73
CA LEU A 4 -13.33 4.27 27.98
C LEU A 4 -13.55 3.73 26.56
N PRO A 5 -13.11 4.43 25.49
CA PRO A 5 -12.88 3.77 24.23
C PRO A 5 -11.81 2.73 24.53
N LYS A 6 -12.25 1.49 24.78
CA LYS A 6 -11.32 0.38 24.93
C LYS A 6 -10.43 0.46 23.68
N ILE A 7 -9.13 0.60 23.90
CA ILE A 7 -8.14 0.03 23.00
C ILE A 7 -8.43 -1.48 23.07
N THR A 8 -9.48 -1.92 22.37
CA THR A 8 -10.10 -3.25 22.55
C THR A 8 -9.48 -4.26 21.61
N ASN A 9 -8.68 -3.81 20.66
CA ASN A 9 -8.01 -4.68 19.72
C ASN A 9 -6.52 -4.41 19.79
N TRP A 10 -5.87 -5.05 20.77
CA TRP A 10 -4.42 -5.29 20.73
C TRP A 10 -3.99 -5.80 19.35
N SER A 11 -4.85 -6.62 18.71
CA SER A 11 -4.71 -7.08 17.33
C SER A 11 -4.55 -5.93 16.31
N ALA A 12 -5.29 -4.82 16.46
CA ALA A 12 -5.18 -3.67 15.55
C ALA A 12 -3.87 -2.90 15.77
N ALA A 13 -3.47 -2.68 17.02
CA ALA A 13 -2.21 -1.99 17.33
C ALA A 13 -0.99 -2.81 16.84
N ILE A 14 -1.00 -4.12 17.09
CA ILE A 14 0.02 -5.05 16.60
C ILE A 14 0.04 -5.07 15.07
N ALA A 15 -1.13 -5.14 14.42
CA ALA A 15 -1.23 -5.10 12.97
C ALA A 15 -0.64 -3.80 12.40
N ILE A 16 -0.91 -2.63 13.00
CA ILE A 16 -0.32 -1.37 12.58
C ILE A 16 1.21 -1.43 12.68
N ALA A 17 1.75 -1.86 13.82
CA ALA A 17 3.20 -1.96 14.01
C ALA A 17 3.84 -2.90 12.98
N LEU A 18 3.25 -4.07 12.74
CA LEU A 18 3.73 -5.03 11.74
C LEU A 18 3.57 -4.54 10.30
N VAL A 19 2.57 -3.72 10.00
CA VAL A 19 2.48 -3.02 8.69
C VAL A 19 3.68 -2.10 8.52
N PHE A 20 4.07 -1.32 9.52
CA PHE A 20 5.26 -0.46 9.37
C PHE A 20 6.54 -1.29 9.25
N VAL A 21 6.75 -2.27 10.12
CA VAL A 21 7.95 -3.13 10.08
C VAL A 21 8.02 -3.89 8.76
N GLY A 22 7.01 -4.70 8.44
CA GLY A 22 7.01 -5.57 7.27
C GLY A 22 7.14 -4.78 5.97
N CYS A 23 6.40 -3.68 5.82
CA CYS A 23 6.39 -2.96 4.56
C CYS A 23 7.62 -2.03 4.39
N CYS A 24 8.15 -1.44 5.47
CA CYS A 24 9.40 -0.68 5.37
C CYS A 24 10.59 -1.61 5.09
N SER A 25 10.67 -2.78 5.72
CA SER A 25 11.68 -3.78 5.39
C SER A 25 11.52 -4.31 3.96
N ASN A 26 10.29 -4.51 3.50
CA ASN A 26 10.03 -4.94 2.12
C ASN A 26 10.58 -3.97 1.08
N VAL A 27 10.45 -2.65 1.30
CA VAL A 27 10.98 -1.62 0.40
C VAL A 27 12.50 -1.71 0.28
N VAL A 28 13.22 -2.03 1.35
CA VAL A 28 14.68 -2.23 1.30
C VAL A 28 15.03 -3.38 0.35
N PHE A 29 14.41 -4.54 0.52
CA PHE A 29 14.67 -5.68 -0.36
C PHE A 29 14.21 -5.43 -1.80
N LEU A 30 13.08 -4.73 -1.98
CA LEU A 30 12.59 -4.34 -3.29
C LEU A 30 13.60 -3.44 -4.02
N GLU A 31 14.18 -2.47 -3.32
CA GLU A 31 15.16 -1.57 -3.92
C GLU A 31 16.47 -2.28 -4.26
N LEU A 32 16.93 -3.23 -3.42
CA LEU A 32 18.07 -4.08 -3.74
C LEU A 32 17.82 -4.94 -4.98
N LEU A 33 16.62 -5.50 -5.12
CA LEU A 33 16.23 -6.30 -6.29
C LEU A 33 16.16 -5.46 -7.56
N VAL A 34 15.47 -4.32 -7.52
CA VAL A 34 15.29 -3.42 -8.67
C VAL A 34 16.62 -2.79 -9.10
N LYS A 35 17.54 -2.53 -8.16
CA LYS A 35 18.90 -2.06 -8.51
C LYS A 35 19.72 -3.12 -9.23
N TYR A 36 19.55 -4.39 -8.88
CA TYR A 36 20.25 -5.49 -9.53
C TYR A 36 19.63 -5.83 -10.89
N ASP A 37 18.31 -5.93 -10.92
CA ASP A 37 17.53 -6.29 -12.10
C ASP A 37 16.24 -5.45 -12.15
N PRO A 38 16.24 -4.32 -12.89
CA PRO A 38 15.07 -3.45 -13.01
C PRO A 38 13.82 -4.11 -13.61
N GLY A 39 13.99 -5.19 -14.40
CA GLY A 39 12.88 -5.90 -15.03
C GLY A 39 12.23 -6.97 -14.13
N SER A 40 12.81 -7.26 -12.98
CA SER A 40 12.38 -8.35 -12.08
C SER A 40 11.00 -8.18 -11.43
N GLY A 41 10.29 -7.08 -11.67
CA GLY A 41 9.01 -6.75 -11.00
C GLY A 41 7.93 -7.84 -11.10
N ASN A 42 7.80 -8.48 -12.27
CA ASN A 42 6.84 -9.59 -12.45
C ASN A 42 7.26 -10.84 -11.66
N LEU A 43 8.56 -11.16 -11.64
CA LEU A 43 9.09 -12.27 -10.85
C LEU A 43 8.85 -12.05 -9.35
N ILE A 44 9.14 -10.84 -8.85
CA ILE A 44 8.94 -10.48 -7.44
C ILE A 44 7.48 -10.66 -7.05
N THR A 45 6.57 -10.08 -7.83
CA THR A 45 5.13 -10.14 -7.54
C THR A 45 4.61 -11.56 -7.63
N PHE A 46 5.04 -12.33 -8.64
CA PHE A 46 4.70 -13.75 -8.76
C PHE A 46 5.16 -14.54 -7.53
N ALA A 47 6.42 -14.36 -7.09
CA ALA A 47 6.98 -15.06 -5.93
C ALA A 47 6.21 -14.73 -4.65
N GLN A 48 5.83 -13.46 -4.45
CA GLN A 48 4.98 -13.04 -3.32
C GLN A 48 3.61 -13.75 -3.36
N PHE A 49 2.94 -13.74 -4.51
CA PHE A 49 1.61 -14.33 -4.66
C PHE A 49 1.66 -15.86 -4.51
N ALA A 50 2.65 -16.51 -5.13
CA ALA A 50 2.85 -17.95 -5.04
C ALA A 50 3.13 -18.38 -3.59
N PHE A 51 4.00 -17.66 -2.88
CA PHE A 51 4.27 -17.94 -1.47
C PHE A 51 3.01 -17.81 -0.60
N ILE A 52 2.26 -16.71 -0.74
CA ILE A 52 1.01 -16.50 0.00
C ILE A 52 -0.02 -17.58 -0.32
N ALA A 53 -0.14 -17.97 -1.60
CA ALA A 53 -1.07 -19.02 -2.01
C ALA A 53 -0.67 -20.39 -1.46
N ILE A 54 0.61 -20.75 -1.48
CA ILE A 54 1.11 -22.03 -0.94
C ILE A 54 0.93 -22.07 0.58
N GLU A 55 1.33 -21.01 1.29
CA GLU A 55 1.14 -20.89 2.74
C GLU A 55 -0.36 -20.97 3.10
N GLY A 56 -1.20 -20.23 2.38
CA GLY A 56 -2.64 -20.25 2.56
C GLY A 56 -3.26 -21.63 2.26
N PHE A 57 -2.79 -22.34 1.24
CA PHE A 57 -3.28 -23.69 0.93
C PHE A 57 -2.95 -24.67 2.06
N ILE A 58 -1.74 -24.61 2.62
CA ILE A 58 -1.28 -25.50 3.69
C ILE A 58 -1.97 -25.16 5.02
N PHE A 59 -1.92 -23.90 5.45
CA PHE A 59 -2.32 -23.50 6.81
C PHE A 59 -3.75 -22.97 6.92
N THR A 60 -4.28 -22.35 5.86
CA THR A 60 -5.63 -21.76 5.87
C THR A 60 -6.66 -22.72 5.31
N HIS A 61 -6.42 -23.28 4.12
CA HIS A 61 -7.34 -24.21 3.47
C HIS A 61 -7.14 -25.67 3.95
N ARG A 62 -6.13 -25.92 4.79
CA ARG A 62 -5.76 -27.23 5.36
C ARG A 62 -5.70 -28.33 4.29
N LEU A 63 -4.99 -28.06 3.19
CA LEU A 63 -4.86 -28.97 2.04
C LEU A 63 -6.21 -29.36 1.41
N GLY A 64 -7.15 -28.42 1.32
CA GLY A 64 -8.46 -28.63 0.66
C GLY A 64 -9.58 -29.08 1.60
N LYS A 65 -9.33 -29.16 2.91
CA LYS A 65 -10.30 -29.68 3.88
C LYS A 65 -11.30 -28.64 4.39
N GLU A 66 -10.98 -27.36 4.33
CA GLU A 66 -11.86 -26.29 4.84
C GLU A 66 -12.56 -25.53 3.69
N PRO A 67 -13.89 -25.56 3.57
CA PRO A 67 -14.59 -24.82 2.51
C PRO A 67 -14.47 -23.31 2.70
N PRO A 68 -14.53 -22.50 1.62
CA PRO A 68 -14.55 -21.04 1.73
C PRO A 68 -15.77 -20.56 2.51
N ARG A 69 -15.57 -19.61 3.42
CA ARG A 69 -16.63 -18.96 4.19
C ARG A 69 -17.18 -17.73 3.47
N ILE A 70 -16.33 -17.03 2.72
CA ILE A 70 -16.74 -15.94 1.83
C ILE A 70 -17.01 -16.51 0.43
N GLY A 71 -18.12 -16.10 -0.18
CA GLY A 71 -18.52 -16.61 -1.49
C GLY A 71 -17.47 -16.32 -2.57
N PHE A 72 -17.23 -17.28 -3.46
CA PHE A 72 -16.23 -17.14 -4.53
C PHE A 72 -16.50 -15.92 -5.43
N LYS A 73 -17.78 -15.61 -5.69
CA LYS A 73 -18.19 -14.40 -6.43
C LYS A 73 -17.66 -13.12 -5.78
N ASP A 74 -17.68 -13.03 -4.46
CA ASP A 74 -17.19 -11.87 -3.72
C ASP A 74 -15.67 -11.72 -3.87
N TYR A 75 -14.93 -12.83 -3.86
CA TYR A 75 -13.49 -12.82 -4.15
C TYR A 75 -13.17 -12.47 -5.60
N THR A 76 -13.93 -12.99 -6.56
CA THR A 76 -13.75 -12.61 -7.98
C THR A 76 -13.96 -11.11 -8.17
N ILE A 77 -14.96 -10.52 -7.52
CA ILE A 77 -15.20 -9.07 -7.56
C ILE A 77 -14.02 -8.31 -6.94
N LEU A 78 -13.52 -8.73 -5.76
CA LEU A 78 -12.35 -8.11 -5.13
C LEU A 78 -11.10 -8.17 -6.02
N VAL A 79 -10.85 -9.33 -6.61
CA VAL A 79 -9.71 -9.56 -7.50
C VAL A 79 -9.82 -8.71 -8.76
N ALA A 80 -11.01 -8.63 -9.36
CA ALA A 80 -11.27 -7.77 -10.52
C ALA A 80 -11.04 -6.30 -10.18
N MET A 81 -11.56 -5.81 -9.05
CA MET A 81 -11.30 -4.44 -8.59
C MET A 81 -9.80 -4.20 -8.38
N PHE A 82 -9.10 -5.11 -7.69
CA PHE A 82 -7.66 -4.99 -7.44
C PHE A 82 -6.87 -4.97 -8.75
N PHE A 83 -7.18 -5.89 -9.67
CA PHE A 83 -6.51 -5.96 -10.97
C PHE A 83 -6.71 -4.68 -11.78
N THR A 84 -7.95 -4.21 -11.92
CA THR A 84 -8.24 -2.95 -12.63
C THR A 84 -7.53 -1.77 -11.97
N VAL A 85 -7.55 -1.65 -10.64
CA VAL A 85 -6.80 -0.60 -9.93
C VAL A 85 -5.30 -0.72 -10.23
N SER A 86 -4.74 -1.92 -10.19
CA SER A 86 -3.32 -2.16 -10.44
C SER A 86 -2.92 -1.75 -11.87
N VAL A 87 -3.69 -2.22 -12.86
CA VAL A 87 -3.47 -1.88 -14.29
C VAL A 87 -3.60 -0.38 -14.52
N CYS A 88 -4.67 0.27 -14.03
CA CYS A 88 -4.84 1.71 -14.21
C CYS A 88 -3.72 2.53 -13.55
N ASN A 89 -3.25 2.14 -12.36
CA ASN A 89 -2.13 2.83 -11.71
C ASN A 89 -0.81 2.63 -12.47
N ASN A 90 -0.55 1.42 -12.96
CA ASN A 90 0.71 1.13 -13.67
C ASN A 90 0.73 1.80 -15.06
N TYR A 91 -0.38 1.73 -15.78
CA TYR A 91 -0.52 2.33 -17.11
C TYR A 91 -0.57 3.87 -17.07
N ALA A 92 -0.84 4.48 -15.91
CA ALA A 92 -0.83 5.93 -15.75
C ALA A 92 0.52 6.57 -16.13
N PHE A 93 1.64 5.86 -15.96
CA PHE A 93 2.97 6.38 -16.31
C PHE A 93 3.16 6.59 -17.81
N ASP A 94 2.45 5.82 -18.64
CA ASP A 94 2.51 5.92 -20.11
C ASP A 94 1.82 7.21 -20.62
N PHE A 95 1.09 7.91 -19.74
CA PHE A 95 0.40 9.17 -20.03
C PHE A 95 1.15 10.42 -19.54
N ASN A 96 2.49 10.36 -19.46
CA ASN A 96 3.35 11.45 -18.99
C ASN A 96 3.04 11.91 -17.56
N ILE A 97 2.59 10.99 -16.70
CA ILE A 97 2.42 11.27 -15.27
C ILE A 97 3.74 10.99 -14.56
N PRO A 98 4.42 11.98 -13.96
CA PRO A 98 5.64 11.71 -13.21
C PRO A 98 5.36 10.94 -11.91
N MET A 99 6.31 10.12 -11.48
CA MET A 99 6.22 9.29 -10.26
C MET A 99 5.74 10.05 -9.01
N PRO A 100 6.24 11.27 -8.72
CA PRO A 100 5.72 12.09 -7.62
C PRO A 100 4.23 12.41 -7.76
N LEU A 101 3.78 12.90 -8.93
CA LEU A 101 2.38 13.22 -9.19
C LEU A 101 1.47 12.00 -8.99
N HIS A 102 1.90 10.83 -9.43
CA HIS A 102 1.18 9.57 -9.18
C HIS A 102 1.08 9.23 -7.68
N MET A 103 2.17 9.37 -6.93
CA MET A 103 2.18 9.14 -5.47
C MET A 103 1.22 10.07 -4.73
N ILE A 104 1.18 11.32 -5.14
CA ILE A 104 0.26 12.36 -4.70
C ILE A 104 -1.20 11.99 -4.94
N PHE A 105 -1.53 11.60 -6.18
CA PHE A 105 -2.89 11.18 -6.52
C PHE A 105 -3.30 9.99 -5.64
N ARG A 106 -2.42 9.00 -5.46
CA ARG A 106 -2.65 7.85 -4.55
C ARG A 106 -2.94 8.25 -3.11
N ALA A 107 -2.34 9.32 -2.60
CA ALA A 107 -2.63 9.81 -1.25
C ALA A 107 -4.05 10.45 -1.15
N GLY A 108 -4.63 10.89 -2.28
CA GLY A 108 -6.05 11.27 -2.42
C GLY A 108 -7.06 10.13 -2.20
N SER A 109 -6.60 8.89 -2.07
CA SER A 109 -7.45 7.73 -1.72
C SER A 109 -8.18 7.89 -0.38
N LEU A 110 -7.68 8.74 0.52
CA LEU A 110 -8.37 9.10 1.77
C LEU A 110 -9.63 9.92 1.53
N ILE A 111 -9.55 10.90 0.63
CA ILE A 111 -10.69 11.72 0.19
C ILE A 111 -11.73 10.80 -0.46
N ALA A 112 -11.28 9.97 -1.42
CA ALA A 112 -12.14 9.03 -2.12
C ALA A 112 -12.83 8.04 -1.15
N ASN A 113 -12.11 7.49 -0.16
CA ASN A 113 -12.70 6.63 0.87
C ASN A 113 -13.72 7.36 1.73
N MET A 114 -13.45 8.61 2.12
CA MET A 114 -14.38 9.39 2.93
C MET A 114 -15.67 9.66 2.14
N ILE A 115 -15.55 10.14 0.90
CA ILE A 115 -16.69 10.40 -0.01
C ILE A 115 -17.50 9.10 -0.21
N MET A 116 -16.84 8.00 -0.59
CA MET A 116 -17.51 6.73 -0.82
C MET A 116 -18.13 6.16 0.46
N GLY A 117 -17.52 6.41 1.62
CA GLY A 117 -18.09 6.03 2.92
C GLY A 117 -19.35 6.82 3.27
N ILE A 118 -19.43 8.11 2.89
CA ILE A 118 -20.65 8.92 3.02
C ILE A 118 -21.72 8.40 2.05
N LEU A 119 -21.37 8.18 0.78
CA LEU A 119 -22.33 7.79 -0.25
C LEU A 119 -22.88 6.36 -0.07
N ILE A 120 -22.00 5.39 0.20
CA ILE A 120 -22.36 3.95 0.24
C ILE A 120 -22.77 3.52 1.65
N LEU A 121 -21.97 3.86 2.66
CA LEU A 121 -22.20 3.41 4.03
C LEU A 121 -23.03 4.41 4.86
N LYS A 122 -23.42 5.55 4.28
CA LYS A 122 -24.11 6.65 4.96
C LYS A 122 -23.44 7.07 6.28
N LYS A 123 -22.10 6.96 6.34
CA LYS A 123 -21.32 7.34 7.52
C LYS A 123 -21.31 8.86 7.69
N LYS A 124 -21.39 9.30 8.94
CA LYS A 124 -21.11 10.69 9.34
C LYS A 124 -19.73 10.73 9.99
N TYR A 125 -18.93 11.70 9.61
CA TYR A 125 -17.58 11.90 10.15
C TYR A 125 -17.52 13.17 10.99
N GLU A 126 -16.64 13.20 11.99
CA GLU A 126 -16.40 14.41 12.77
C GLU A 126 -15.67 15.49 11.95
N PHE A 127 -15.85 16.75 12.32
CA PHE A 127 -15.20 17.90 11.66
C PHE A 127 -13.67 17.77 11.61
N SER A 128 -13.07 17.18 12.65
CA SER A 128 -11.64 16.88 12.73
C SER A 128 -11.14 16.06 11.53
N LYS A 129 -11.94 15.10 11.03
CA LYS A 129 -11.61 14.27 9.87
C LYS A 129 -11.61 15.07 8.58
N TYR A 130 -12.57 15.98 8.40
CA TYR A 130 -12.63 16.87 7.23
C TYR A 130 -11.42 17.81 7.20
N PHE A 131 -11.10 18.45 8.33
CA PHE A 131 -9.92 19.31 8.46
C PHE A 131 -8.61 18.55 8.17
N SER A 132 -8.51 17.32 8.68
CA SER A 132 -7.37 16.43 8.43
C SER A 132 -7.20 16.10 6.96
N VAL A 133 -8.30 15.77 6.28
CA VAL A 133 -8.30 15.48 4.85
C VAL A 133 -7.88 16.70 4.04
N LEU A 134 -8.34 17.91 4.42
CA LEU A 134 -7.88 19.17 3.79
C LEU A 134 -6.38 19.38 3.95
N LEU A 135 -5.82 19.20 5.15
CA LEU A 135 -4.38 19.32 5.41
C LEU A 135 -3.55 18.32 4.59
N ILE A 136 -3.99 17.07 4.53
CA ILE A 136 -3.34 16.03 3.71
C ILE A 136 -3.39 16.42 2.24
N THR A 137 -4.54 16.87 1.75
CA THR A 137 -4.72 17.34 0.37
C THR A 137 -3.79 18.52 0.05
N PHE A 138 -3.67 19.47 0.95
CA PHE A 138 -2.78 20.63 0.78
C PHE A 138 -1.31 20.23 0.72
N GLY A 139 -0.85 19.35 1.63
CA GLY A 139 0.53 18.86 1.63
C GLY A 139 0.87 18.08 0.36
N ILE A 140 -0.07 17.26 -0.11
CA ILE A 140 -0.01 16.55 -1.39
C ILE A 140 0.16 17.57 -2.54
N ILE A 141 -0.69 18.60 -2.64
CA ILE A 141 -0.61 19.62 -3.71
C ILE A 141 0.74 20.34 -3.70
N ILE A 142 1.27 20.73 -2.54
CA ILE A 142 2.59 21.39 -2.45
C ILE A 142 3.69 20.49 -3.00
N CYS A 143 3.78 19.23 -2.54
CA CYS A 143 4.74 18.28 -3.08
C CYS A 143 4.58 18.13 -4.61
N THR A 144 3.35 18.23 -5.11
CA THR A 144 3.04 18.03 -6.53
C THR A 144 3.59 19.14 -7.39
N ILE A 145 3.31 20.39 -7.01
CA ILE A 145 3.71 21.56 -7.78
C ILE A 145 5.22 21.62 -7.88
N VAL A 146 5.91 21.30 -6.78
CA VAL A 146 7.36 21.35 -6.66
C VAL A 146 8.03 20.21 -7.43
N SER A 147 7.54 18.98 -7.28
CA SER A 147 8.05 17.87 -8.09
C SER A 147 7.72 18.07 -9.57
N GLY A 148 6.59 18.69 -9.90
CA GLY A 148 6.17 19.00 -11.27
C GLY A 148 6.99 20.12 -11.93
N SER A 149 7.52 21.06 -11.16
CA SER A 149 8.44 22.09 -11.66
C SER A 149 9.84 21.54 -11.95
N ASP A 150 10.33 20.57 -11.17
CA ASP A 150 11.65 19.94 -11.37
C ASP A 150 11.66 18.93 -12.54
N VAL A 151 10.50 18.39 -12.92
CA VAL A 151 10.34 17.48 -14.09
C VAL A 151 10.52 18.21 -15.43
N LYS A 152 10.46 19.55 -15.46
CA LYS A 152 10.86 20.30 -16.68
C LYS A 152 12.34 20.11 -17.03
N GLU A 153 13.19 19.69 -16.09
CA GLU A 153 14.61 19.42 -16.32
C GLU A 153 14.96 17.92 -16.34
N SER A 154 14.16 17.05 -15.72
CA SER A 154 14.36 15.60 -15.78
C SER A 154 13.57 14.97 -16.93
N LYS A 155 14.08 15.14 -18.15
CA LYS A 155 13.71 14.31 -19.30
C LYS A 155 14.16 12.85 -19.06
N SER A 156 13.38 12.06 -18.33
CA SER A 156 13.53 10.60 -18.39
C SER A 156 12.27 9.87 -17.94
N ALA A 157 11.55 9.35 -18.93
CA ALA A 157 11.08 7.95 -19.00
C ALA A 157 10.12 7.72 -20.18
N ALA A 158 9.63 8.77 -20.87
CA ALA A 158 8.83 8.62 -22.09
C ALA A 158 9.72 8.80 -23.34
N LYS A 159 10.65 7.87 -23.59
CA LYS A 159 11.24 7.74 -24.92
C LYS A 159 10.25 6.96 -25.79
N VAL A 160 9.68 7.63 -26.81
CA VAL A 160 9.80 7.28 -28.25
C VAL A 160 8.80 8.01 -29.16
N VAL A 161 7.69 8.60 -28.71
CA VAL A 161 6.64 9.09 -29.68
C VAL A 161 6.47 10.61 -29.81
N VAL A 162 7.10 11.44 -28.98
CA VAL A 162 6.71 12.86 -28.88
C VAL A 162 7.91 13.81 -28.97
N GLU A 163 8.80 13.61 -29.95
CA GLU A 163 9.74 14.70 -30.31
C GLU A 163 9.10 15.74 -31.26
N GLU A 164 7.92 15.47 -31.82
CA GLU A 164 7.14 16.45 -32.62
C GLU A 164 5.63 16.49 -32.29
N ALA A 165 5.17 16.15 -31.07
CA ALA A 165 3.73 16.28 -30.78
C ALA A 165 3.36 17.71 -30.39
N ASP A 166 2.32 18.22 -31.05
CA ASP A 166 1.65 19.49 -30.74
C ASP A 166 1.27 19.58 -29.25
N PRO A 167 1.40 20.76 -28.60
CA PRO A 167 1.05 20.96 -27.20
C PRO A 167 -0.36 20.48 -26.80
N ALA A 168 -1.33 20.52 -27.72
CA ALA A 168 -2.68 20.00 -27.43
C ALA A 168 -2.70 18.48 -27.28
N THR A 169 -1.87 17.77 -28.05
CA THR A 169 -1.73 16.30 -27.95
C THR A 169 -1.12 15.90 -26.61
N VAL A 170 -0.08 16.62 -26.16
CA VAL A 170 0.55 16.41 -24.85
C VAL A 170 -0.47 16.65 -23.71
N PHE A 171 -1.24 17.74 -23.80
CA PHE A 171 -2.27 18.06 -22.80
C PHE A 171 -3.41 17.03 -22.77
N PHE A 172 -3.83 16.52 -23.94
CA PHE A 172 -4.84 15.47 -24.03
C PHE A 172 -4.41 14.18 -23.31
N TRP A 173 -3.21 13.66 -23.62
CA TRP A 173 -2.71 12.43 -22.98
C TRP A 173 -2.52 12.60 -21.48
N TRP A 174 -2.01 13.76 -21.05
CA TRP A 174 -1.88 14.07 -19.62
C TRP A 174 -3.24 14.08 -18.92
N THR A 175 -4.27 14.72 -19.51
CA THR A 175 -5.64 14.75 -18.97
C THR A 175 -6.26 13.36 -18.88
N LEU A 176 -5.98 12.51 -19.87
CA LEU A 176 -6.41 11.11 -19.87
C LEU A 176 -5.76 10.33 -18.73
N GLY A 177 -4.45 10.51 -18.49
CA GLY A 177 -3.74 9.93 -17.35
C GLY A 177 -4.31 10.35 -16.00
N ILE A 178 -4.66 11.63 -15.84
CA ILE A 178 -5.31 12.16 -14.62
C ILE A 178 -6.70 11.54 -14.42
N THR A 179 -7.47 11.40 -15.49
CA THR A 179 -8.79 10.76 -15.45
C THR A 179 -8.68 9.29 -15.05
N LEU A 180 -7.73 8.56 -15.63
CA LEU A 180 -7.43 7.16 -15.32
C LEU A 180 -7.07 6.99 -13.83
N LEU A 181 -6.20 7.85 -13.29
CA LEU A 181 -5.84 7.83 -11.87
C LEU A 181 -7.04 8.13 -10.97
N THR A 182 -7.86 9.10 -11.34
CA THR A 182 -9.06 9.44 -10.58
C THR A 182 -10.02 8.25 -10.48
N VAL A 183 -10.26 7.54 -11.59
CA VAL A 183 -11.06 6.31 -11.60
C VAL A 183 -10.44 5.24 -10.71
N ALA A 184 -9.12 5.04 -10.80
CA ALA A 184 -8.41 4.07 -9.97
C ALA A 184 -8.52 4.38 -8.46
N LEU A 185 -8.55 5.67 -8.07
CA LEU A 185 -8.71 6.09 -6.67
C LEU A 185 -10.09 5.72 -6.12
N PHE A 186 -11.16 6.04 -6.85
CA PHE A 186 -12.51 5.71 -6.43
C PHE A 186 -12.75 4.19 -6.42
N LEU A 187 -12.17 3.46 -7.38
CA LEU A 187 -12.25 2.01 -7.39
C LEU A 187 -11.47 1.38 -6.22
N SER A 188 -10.31 1.92 -5.87
CA SER A 188 -9.55 1.49 -4.69
C SER A 188 -10.31 1.75 -3.39
N ALA A 189 -10.99 2.90 -3.27
CA ALA A 189 -11.86 3.21 -2.15
C ALA A 189 -13.07 2.27 -2.08
N ARG A 190 -13.70 2.01 -3.23
CA ARG A 190 -14.82 1.07 -3.35
C ARG A 190 -14.42 -0.34 -2.93
N MET A 191 -13.23 -0.80 -3.31
CA MET A 191 -12.66 -2.09 -2.93
C MET A 191 -12.49 -2.19 -1.41
N GLY A 192 -11.89 -1.19 -0.75
CA GLY A 192 -11.72 -1.18 0.70
C GLY A 192 -13.06 -1.18 1.45
N ILE A 193 -14.05 -0.42 0.96
CA ILE A 193 -15.42 -0.44 1.52
C ILE A 193 -16.08 -1.80 1.28
N TYR A 194 -15.85 -2.44 0.13
CA TYR A 194 -16.38 -3.77 -0.16
C TYR A 194 -15.84 -4.80 0.84
N GLN A 195 -14.53 -4.76 1.14
CA GLN A 195 -13.92 -5.61 2.17
C GLN A 195 -14.58 -5.36 3.54
N GLU A 196 -14.78 -4.10 3.94
CA GLU A 196 -15.47 -3.77 5.20
C GLU A 196 -16.90 -4.36 5.25
N VAL A 197 -17.64 -4.30 4.14
CA VAL A 197 -19.00 -4.88 4.04
C VAL A 197 -18.96 -6.40 4.10
N LEU A 198 -18.02 -7.05 3.40
CA LEU A 198 -17.87 -8.50 3.42
C LEU A 198 -17.55 -9.02 4.82
N TYR A 199 -16.68 -8.34 5.57
CA TYR A 199 -16.36 -8.75 6.94
C TYR A 199 -17.52 -8.56 7.91
N LYS A 200 -18.41 -7.58 7.66
CA LYS A 200 -19.67 -7.45 8.42
C LYS A 200 -20.66 -8.55 8.07
N ARG A 201 -20.69 -8.98 6.79
CA ARG A 201 -21.65 -9.98 6.29
C ARG A 201 -21.26 -11.42 6.65
N TYR A 202 -20.01 -11.79 6.41
CA TYR A 202 -19.53 -13.17 6.55
C TYR A 202 -18.74 -13.39 7.85
N GLY A 203 -18.27 -12.32 8.51
CA GLY A 203 -17.37 -12.40 9.65
C GLY A 203 -15.91 -12.15 9.26
N LYS A 204 -15.02 -12.19 10.26
CA LYS A 204 -13.61 -11.80 10.12
C LYS A 204 -12.74 -13.00 9.75
N TYR A 205 -12.36 -13.11 8.49
CA TYR A 205 -11.47 -14.17 7.99
C TYR A 205 -10.28 -13.59 7.22
N PRO A 206 -9.34 -12.92 7.91
CA PRO A 206 -8.24 -12.20 7.23
C PRO A 206 -7.29 -13.15 6.49
N ARG A 207 -7.02 -14.35 7.03
CA ARG A 207 -6.17 -15.36 6.38
C ARG A 207 -6.82 -15.97 5.13
N GLU A 208 -8.12 -16.29 5.21
CA GLU A 208 -8.88 -16.78 4.06
C GLU A 208 -8.93 -15.73 2.95
N ALA A 209 -9.21 -14.48 3.32
CA ALA A 209 -9.22 -13.37 2.38
C ALA A 209 -7.84 -13.13 1.75
N LEU A 210 -6.76 -13.21 2.55
CA LEU A 210 -5.40 -13.13 2.04
C LEU A 210 -5.11 -14.25 1.03
N TYR A 211 -5.47 -15.49 1.36
CA TYR A 211 -5.26 -16.66 0.50
C TYR A 211 -5.98 -16.51 -0.85
N TYR A 212 -7.31 -16.33 -0.87
CA TYR A 212 -8.06 -16.30 -2.13
C TYR A 212 -7.71 -15.09 -3.01
N THR A 213 -7.42 -13.94 -2.42
CA THR A 213 -7.06 -12.75 -3.19
C THR A 213 -5.68 -12.84 -3.84
N HIS A 214 -4.81 -13.75 -3.39
CA HIS A 214 -3.51 -14.01 -4.01
C HIS A 214 -3.49 -15.31 -4.83
N LEU A 215 -4.36 -16.27 -4.54
CA LEU A 215 -4.54 -17.48 -5.34
C LEU A 215 -5.20 -17.19 -6.69
N LEU A 216 -6.33 -16.49 -6.68
CA LEU A 216 -7.15 -16.30 -7.89
C LEU A 216 -6.46 -15.52 -9.02
N PRO A 217 -5.57 -14.56 -8.75
CA PRO A 217 -4.80 -13.90 -9.81
C PRO A 217 -3.67 -14.75 -10.41
N LEU A 218 -3.22 -15.83 -9.75
CA LEU A 218 -2.06 -16.62 -10.20
C LEU A 218 -2.16 -17.13 -11.65
N PRO A 219 -3.31 -17.62 -12.14
CA PRO A 219 -3.45 -18.01 -13.54
C PRO A 219 -3.11 -16.88 -14.53
N GLY A 220 -3.32 -15.61 -14.15
CA GLY A 220 -2.96 -14.45 -14.97
C GLY A 220 -1.45 -14.31 -15.18
N PHE A 221 -0.63 -14.78 -14.25
CA PHE A 221 0.83 -14.77 -14.40
C PHE A 221 1.34 -15.73 -15.48
N LEU A 222 0.50 -16.66 -15.98
CA LEU A 222 0.84 -17.50 -17.13
C LEU A 222 1.19 -16.66 -18.38
N LEU A 223 0.53 -15.51 -18.54
CA LEU A 223 0.80 -14.55 -19.62
C LEU A 223 2.17 -13.86 -19.50
N LEU A 224 2.76 -13.90 -18.30
CA LEU A 224 4.03 -13.23 -17.97
C LEU A 224 5.19 -14.22 -17.80
N THR A 225 4.96 -15.51 -18.06
CA THR A 225 5.92 -16.60 -17.82
C THR A 225 7.26 -16.39 -18.51
N GLY A 226 7.28 -15.87 -19.74
CA GLY A 226 8.53 -15.58 -20.46
C GLY A 226 9.42 -14.60 -19.69
N ASN A 227 8.84 -13.46 -19.28
CA ASN A 227 9.55 -12.45 -18.50
C ASN A 227 9.93 -12.96 -17.10
N ILE A 228 9.04 -13.69 -16.41
CA ILE A 228 9.34 -14.29 -15.11
C ILE A 228 10.53 -15.25 -15.20
N TRP A 229 10.56 -16.11 -16.24
CA TRP A 229 11.63 -17.08 -16.44
C TRP A 229 12.97 -16.41 -16.80
N GLU A 230 12.94 -15.35 -17.60
CA GLU A 230 14.11 -14.55 -17.92
C GLU A 230 14.77 -13.99 -16.65
N HIS A 231 13.99 -13.30 -15.81
CA HIS A 231 14.49 -12.72 -14.58
C HIS A 231 14.84 -13.76 -13.51
N TRP A 232 14.20 -14.94 -13.53
CA TRP A 232 14.61 -16.06 -12.67
C TRP A 232 16.02 -16.54 -12.99
N LYS A 233 16.38 -16.65 -14.27
CA LYS A 233 17.75 -17.02 -14.68
C LYS A 233 18.79 -16.00 -14.21
N ILE A 234 18.47 -14.70 -14.31
CA ILE A 234 19.33 -13.61 -13.82
C ILE A 234 19.53 -13.74 -12.30
N CYS A 235 18.44 -13.96 -11.55
CA CYS A 235 18.48 -14.17 -10.10
C CYS A 235 19.36 -15.37 -9.72
N ALA A 236 19.15 -16.52 -10.39
CA ALA A 236 19.89 -17.76 -10.13
C ALA A 236 21.36 -17.70 -10.53
N ALA A 237 21.72 -16.86 -11.51
CA ALA A 237 23.10 -16.66 -11.95
C ALA A 237 23.88 -15.64 -11.09
N SER A 238 23.24 -15.02 -10.10
CA SER A 238 23.91 -14.02 -9.27
C SER A 238 25.04 -14.61 -8.40
N PRO A 239 26.07 -13.82 -8.04
CA PRO A 239 27.21 -14.32 -7.27
C PRO A 239 26.76 -15.02 -5.97
N PRO A 240 27.28 -16.22 -5.68
CA PRO A 240 26.93 -16.94 -4.48
C PRO A 240 27.56 -16.28 -3.26
N VAL A 241 26.80 -16.23 -2.16
CA VAL A 241 27.29 -15.84 -0.85
C VAL A 241 27.16 -17.04 0.09
N ASN A 242 28.21 -17.32 0.84
CA ASN A 242 28.19 -18.39 1.83
C ASN A 242 27.25 -18.02 2.96
N VAL A 243 26.17 -18.79 3.10
CA VAL A 243 25.24 -18.63 4.23
C VAL A 243 25.86 -19.36 5.43
N PRO A 244 26.26 -18.65 6.51
CA PRO A 244 27.04 -19.25 7.60
C PRO A 244 26.35 -20.44 8.29
N ILE A 245 25.01 -20.48 8.23
CA ILE A 245 24.17 -21.48 8.89
C ILE A 245 24.05 -22.77 8.04
N LEU A 246 24.15 -22.66 6.71
CA LEU A 246 23.91 -23.77 5.79
C LEU A 246 25.20 -24.32 5.16
N GLY A 247 26.31 -23.58 5.23
CA GLY A 247 27.57 -23.97 4.58
C GLY A 247 27.48 -24.06 3.05
N LEU A 248 26.38 -23.55 2.46
CA LEU A 248 26.10 -23.58 1.03
C LEU A 248 26.20 -22.16 0.45
N GLY A 249 26.80 -22.06 -0.75
CA GLY A 249 26.79 -20.84 -1.54
C GLY A 249 25.41 -20.64 -2.16
N VAL A 250 24.70 -19.59 -1.76
CA VAL A 250 23.36 -19.26 -2.30
C VAL A 250 23.47 -17.96 -3.10
N PRO A 251 22.87 -17.87 -4.30
CA PRO A 251 22.87 -16.62 -5.08
C PRO A 251 22.31 -15.46 -4.24
N ILE A 252 23.06 -14.36 -4.14
CA ILE A 252 22.69 -13.23 -3.25
C ILE A 252 21.33 -12.64 -3.57
N VAL A 253 20.97 -12.59 -4.86
CA VAL A 253 19.69 -12.04 -5.31
C VAL A 253 18.51 -12.92 -4.88
N LEU A 254 18.73 -14.24 -4.76
CA LEU A 254 17.73 -15.15 -4.22
C LEU A 254 17.45 -14.86 -2.74
N LEU A 255 18.47 -14.48 -1.96
CA LEU A 255 18.29 -14.04 -0.57
C LEU A 255 17.50 -12.74 -0.49
N TYR A 256 17.73 -11.79 -1.40
CA TYR A 256 16.93 -10.57 -1.48
C TYR A 256 15.48 -10.86 -1.87
N LEU A 257 15.25 -11.77 -2.82
CA LEU A 257 13.91 -12.20 -3.23
C LEU A 257 13.18 -12.88 -2.07
N LEU A 258 13.85 -13.76 -1.33
CA LEU A 258 13.29 -14.40 -0.13
C LEU A 258 12.95 -13.36 0.94
N GLY A 259 13.87 -12.44 1.23
CA GLY A 259 13.65 -11.34 2.16
C GLY A 259 12.46 -10.47 1.76
N ASN A 260 12.33 -10.14 0.48
CA ASN A 260 11.19 -9.41 -0.07
C ASN A 260 9.88 -10.18 0.13
N VAL A 261 9.83 -11.47 -0.22
CA VAL A 261 8.62 -12.30 -0.09
C VAL A 261 8.18 -12.43 1.37
N LEU A 262 9.10 -12.68 2.29
CA LEU A 262 8.78 -12.84 3.72
C LEU A 262 8.31 -11.54 4.35
N THR A 263 9.00 -10.43 4.08
CA THR A 263 8.60 -9.11 4.59
C THR A 263 7.28 -8.65 3.96
N GLN A 264 7.04 -8.95 2.68
CA GLN A 264 5.76 -8.71 2.03
C GLN A 264 4.65 -9.52 2.69
N TYR A 265 4.88 -10.79 3.01
CA TYR A 265 3.90 -11.63 3.70
C TYR A 265 3.49 -11.02 5.04
N VAL A 266 4.46 -10.61 5.87
CA VAL A 266 4.20 -9.93 7.16
C VAL A 266 3.42 -8.63 6.93
N CYS A 267 3.84 -7.83 5.95
CA CYS A 267 3.20 -6.58 5.55
C CYS A 267 1.71 -6.80 5.21
N ILE A 268 1.44 -7.65 4.22
CA ILE A 268 0.09 -7.80 3.66
C ILE A 268 -0.83 -8.57 4.60
N SER A 269 -0.33 -9.59 5.32
CA SER A 269 -1.13 -10.30 6.33
C SER A 269 -1.60 -9.35 7.43
N SER A 270 -0.73 -8.44 7.86
CA SER A 270 -1.07 -7.42 8.85
C SER A 270 -2.06 -6.38 8.30
N VAL A 271 -1.96 -6.00 7.02
CA VAL A 271 -2.99 -5.17 6.36
C VAL A 271 -4.34 -5.87 6.36
N TYR A 272 -4.40 -7.17 6.02
CA TYR A 272 -5.65 -7.93 6.03
C TYR A 272 -6.25 -8.03 7.44
N VAL A 273 -5.45 -8.26 8.48
CA VAL A 273 -5.94 -8.17 9.88
C VAL A 273 -6.44 -6.75 10.19
N LEU A 274 -5.72 -5.71 9.78
CA LEU A 274 -6.17 -4.33 9.99
C LEU A 274 -7.51 -4.06 9.28
N THR A 275 -7.74 -4.62 8.09
CA THR A 275 -9.02 -4.49 7.37
C THR A 275 -10.20 -5.16 8.08
N THR A 276 -9.97 -6.17 8.90
CA THR A 276 -11.03 -6.79 9.71
C THR A 276 -11.27 -6.07 11.03
N GLU A 277 -10.26 -5.38 11.56
CA GLU A 277 -10.34 -4.70 12.85
C GLU A 277 -10.69 -3.21 12.77
N CYS A 278 -10.51 -2.58 11.61
CA CYS A 278 -10.67 -1.15 11.43
C CYS A 278 -11.52 -0.82 10.20
N SER A 279 -12.02 0.42 10.13
CA SER A 279 -12.76 0.89 8.95
C SER A 279 -11.85 1.01 7.73
N SER A 280 -12.42 0.93 6.52
CA SER A 280 -11.66 1.09 5.27
C SER A 280 -10.85 2.39 5.22
N LEU A 281 -11.40 3.44 5.82
CA LEU A 281 -10.79 4.76 5.93
C LEU A 281 -9.55 4.74 6.85
N THR A 282 -9.63 4.07 8.01
CA THR A 282 -8.49 3.88 8.91
C THR A 282 -7.40 3.04 8.26
N VAL A 283 -7.74 1.96 7.57
CA VAL A 283 -6.77 1.14 6.84
C VAL A 283 -6.04 1.98 5.79
N THR A 284 -6.81 2.73 4.99
CA THR A 284 -6.25 3.60 3.94
C THR A 284 -5.27 4.61 4.53
N LEU A 285 -5.58 5.15 5.71
CA LEU A 285 -4.69 6.07 6.41
C LEU A 285 -3.37 5.42 6.83
N VAL A 286 -3.43 4.25 7.47
CA VAL A 286 -2.22 3.53 7.90
C VAL A 286 -1.34 3.17 6.71
N VAL A 287 -1.94 2.71 5.61
CA VAL A 287 -1.20 2.37 4.38
C VAL A 287 -0.60 3.62 3.72
N THR A 288 -1.30 4.75 3.74
CA THR A 288 -0.78 6.03 3.22
C THR A 288 0.39 6.54 4.07
N LEU A 289 0.26 6.54 5.40
CA LEU A 289 1.36 6.88 6.31
C LEU A 289 2.59 6.02 6.08
N ARG A 290 2.38 4.71 5.97
CA ARG A 290 3.43 3.74 5.71
C ARG A 290 4.17 4.06 4.41
N LYS A 291 3.44 4.25 3.29
CA LYS A 291 4.06 4.63 2.00
C LYS A 291 4.89 5.90 2.13
N PHE A 292 4.40 6.86 2.90
CA PHE A 292 5.08 8.12 3.14
C PHE A 292 6.34 7.95 4.01
N VAL A 293 6.28 7.17 5.08
CA VAL A 293 7.47 6.84 5.90
C VAL A 293 8.49 6.07 5.06
N SER A 294 8.06 5.11 4.24
CA SER A 294 8.94 4.40 3.32
C SER A 294 9.57 5.33 2.28
N LEU A 295 8.84 6.33 1.78
CA LEU A 295 9.37 7.35 0.89
C LEU A 295 10.45 8.18 1.59
N LEU A 296 10.20 8.67 2.81
CA LEU A 296 11.20 9.41 3.58
C LEU A 296 12.45 8.57 3.85
N PHE A 297 12.27 7.30 4.23
CA PHE A 297 13.38 6.37 4.40
C PHE A 297 14.18 6.23 3.10
N SER A 298 13.51 6.04 1.96
CA SER A 298 14.17 5.90 0.66
C SER A 298 14.94 7.17 0.27
N ILE A 299 14.37 8.36 0.51
CA ILE A 299 15.06 9.63 0.26
C ILE A 299 16.32 9.77 1.12
N VAL A 300 16.21 9.52 2.43
CA VAL A 300 17.33 9.69 3.38
C VAL A 300 18.42 8.66 3.12
N TYR A 301 18.04 7.39 2.95
CA TYR A 301 18.99 6.29 2.80
C TYR A 301 19.62 6.24 1.40
N PHE A 302 18.86 6.56 0.35
CA PHE A 302 19.34 6.50 -1.04
C PHE A 302 19.67 7.87 -1.65
N GLN A 303 19.63 8.94 -0.84
CA GLN A 303 20.09 10.30 -1.20
C GLN A 303 19.36 10.88 -2.42
N ASN A 304 18.05 10.64 -2.54
CA ASN A 304 17.26 11.24 -3.62
C ASN A 304 17.12 12.77 -3.41
N PRO A 305 17.19 13.60 -4.47
CA PRO A 305 17.10 15.05 -4.34
C PRO A 305 15.74 15.47 -3.76
N PHE A 306 15.75 16.20 -2.65
CA PHE A 306 14.55 16.65 -1.94
C PHE A 306 14.65 18.12 -1.58
N THR A 307 13.75 18.94 -2.12
CA THR A 307 13.76 20.39 -1.89
C THR A 307 13.03 20.76 -0.59
N ILE A 308 13.22 21.99 -0.11
CA ILE A 308 12.59 22.48 1.13
C ILE A 308 11.05 22.47 1.07
N TYR A 309 10.46 22.61 -0.12
CA TYR A 309 9.02 22.55 -0.29
C TYR A 309 8.47 21.13 -0.17
N HIS A 310 9.26 20.12 -0.54
CA HIS A 310 8.88 18.75 -0.27
C HIS A 310 8.81 18.46 1.24
N TRP A 311 9.66 19.10 2.05
CA TRP A 311 9.57 19.04 3.52
C TRP A 311 8.31 19.71 4.08
N ILE A 312 7.90 20.85 3.52
CA ILE A 312 6.65 21.52 3.92
C ILE A 312 5.44 20.63 3.62
N GLY A 313 5.33 20.10 2.40
CA GLY A 313 4.24 19.20 2.04
C GLY A 313 4.24 17.92 2.90
N THR A 314 5.42 17.40 3.20
CA THR A 314 5.66 16.27 4.12
C THR A 314 5.07 16.54 5.51
N ILE A 315 5.38 17.69 6.11
CA ILE A 315 4.88 18.06 7.44
C ILE A 315 3.35 18.20 7.43
N CYS A 316 2.77 18.81 6.38
CA CYS A 316 1.32 18.94 6.25
C CYS A 316 0.60 17.58 6.19
N VAL A 317 1.12 16.62 5.41
CA VAL A 317 0.55 15.26 5.32
C VAL A 317 0.65 14.53 6.66
N PHE A 318 1.80 14.63 7.34
CA PHE A 318 2.01 13.98 8.62
C PHE A 318 1.11 14.56 9.72
N TYR A 319 1.05 15.90 9.81
CA TYR A 319 0.20 16.59 10.77
C TYR A 319 -1.28 16.31 10.52
N GLY A 320 -1.74 16.44 9.28
CA GLY A 320 -3.13 16.12 8.91
C GLY A 320 -3.48 14.67 9.29
N THR A 321 -2.54 13.74 9.16
CA THR A 321 -2.77 12.36 9.58
C THR A 321 -2.82 12.16 11.10
N ILE A 322 -1.98 12.85 11.87
CA ILE A 322 -2.05 12.79 13.34
C ILE A 322 -3.39 13.33 13.84
N VAL A 323 -3.87 14.44 13.27
CA VAL A 323 -5.21 14.97 13.57
C VAL A 323 -6.28 13.95 13.17
N PHE A 324 -6.12 13.29 12.02
CA PHE A 324 -7.05 12.28 11.53
C PHE A 324 -7.17 11.09 12.48
N THR A 325 -6.06 10.61 13.05
CA THR A 325 -6.05 9.44 13.93
C THR A 325 -6.61 9.72 15.33
N GLU A 326 -6.94 10.97 15.67
CA GLU A 326 -7.32 11.39 17.04
C GLU A 326 -6.32 10.93 18.11
N VAL A 327 -5.07 10.62 17.73
CA VAL A 327 -4.03 10.12 18.63
C VAL A 327 -3.80 11.11 19.77
N ILE A 328 -3.80 12.42 19.48
CA ILE A 328 -3.63 13.47 20.49
C ILE A 328 -4.78 13.48 21.52
N PRO A 329 -6.08 13.55 21.12
CA PRO A 329 -7.19 13.43 22.08
C PRO A 329 -7.21 12.10 22.84
N SER A 330 -6.78 11.00 22.23
CA SER A 330 -6.73 9.68 22.87
C SER A 330 -5.60 9.59 23.92
N ILE A 331 -4.42 10.13 23.60
CA ILE A 331 -3.29 10.23 24.54
C ILE A 331 -3.63 11.18 25.69
N LYS A 332 -4.20 12.36 25.41
CA LYS A 332 -4.61 13.31 26.46
C LYS A 332 -5.65 12.69 27.41
N ARG A 333 -6.63 11.95 26.89
CA ARG A 333 -7.61 11.20 27.71
C ARG A 333 -6.96 10.10 28.55
N SER A 334 -5.98 9.39 28.00
CA SER A 334 -5.25 8.31 28.71
C SER A 334 -4.34 8.86 29.83
N LEU A 335 -3.66 9.99 29.58
CA LEU A 335 -2.85 10.68 30.57
C LEU A 335 -3.72 11.32 31.68
N ALA A 336 -4.85 11.91 31.31
CA ALA A 336 -5.82 12.45 32.28
C ALA A 336 -6.51 11.35 33.12
N GLY A 337 -6.71 10.15 32.54
CA GLY A 337 -7.21 8.97 33.25
C GLY A 337 -6.23 8.47 34.32
N ARG A 338 -4.93 8.37 33.98
CA ARG A 338 -3.87 8.00 34.93
C ARG A 338 -3.71 8.98 36.09
N GLN A 339 -3.87 10.29 35.85
CA GLN A 339 -3.85 11.29 36.93
C GLN A 339 -5.05 11.20 37.89
N LYS A 340 -6.21 10.69 37.43
CA LYS A 340 -7.39 10.49 38.29
C LYS A 340 -7.31 9.19 39.10
N GLU A 341 -6.62 8.17 38.61
CA GLU A 341 -6.36 6.94 39.37
C GLU A 341 -5.28 7.17 40.45
N GLY A 342 -4.23 7.94 40.15
CA GLY A 342 -3.21 8.30 41.16
C GLY A 342 -3.71 9.17 42.31
N LYS A 343 -4.80 9.95 42.12
CA LYS A 343 -5.41 10.79 43.16
C LYS A 343 -6.48 10.10 44.02
N LYS A 344 -6.80 8.83 43.74
CA LYS A 344 -7.79 8.05 44.50
C LYS A 344 -7.17 7.08 45.51
N VAL A 345 -5.83 7.05 45.58
CA VAL A 345 -5.06 6.15 46.47
C VAL A 345 -4.41 6.90 47.63
N ASP A 346 -4.59 8.23 47.71
CA ASP A 346 -4.15 9.07 48.82
C ASP A 346 -5.33 9.44 49.74
#